data_AF-A0A7C3SLY4-F1
#
_entry.id   AF-A0A7C3SLY4-F1
#
_cell.length_a   1.000
_cell.length_b   1.000
_cell.length_c   1.000
_cell.angle_alpha   90.00
_cell.angle_beta   90.00
_cell.angle_gamma   90.00
#
_symmetry.space_group_name_H-M   'P 1'
#
loop_
_entity.id
_entity.type
_entity.pdbx_description
1 polymer ?
#
loop_
_entity_poly.entity_id
_entity_poly.type
_entity_poly.pdbx_seq_one_letter_code
_entity_poly.pdbx_strand_id
1 'polypeptide(L)'
;MGKRLAAIYGREDSPAKSLTKVVEMLELGEFKVEEQEGGLVFAMRSESCRLCPRRVGGLELPGKLCPLPGLLSGFAGVPAELDVKRDGEYCVIRLKR
;
A
#
# COMPACT_ATOMS: atom_id res chain seq x y z
N MET A 1 6.03 2.23 10.64
CA MET A 1 6.21 0.78 10.38
C MET A 1 7.06 0.50 9.14
N GLY A 2 6.66 0.94 7.94
CA GLY A 2 7.38 0.62 6.69
C GLY A 2 8.88 0.90 6.66
N LYS A 3 9.33 2.04 7.22
CA LYS A 3 10.78 2.37 7.31
C LYS A 3 11.59 1.34 8.09
N ARG A 4 11.01 0.79 9.18
CA ARG A 4 11.68 -0.24 9.99
C ARG A 4 11.78 -1.55 9.22
N LEU A 5 10.72 -1.94 8.52
CA LEU A 5 10.75 -3.12 7.66
C LEU A 5 11.79 -2.97 6.53
N ALA A 6 11.89 -1.81 5.89
CA ALA A 6 12.92 -1.57 4.89
C ALA A 6 14.35 -1.63 5.45
N ALA A 7 14.55 -1.24 6.72
CA ALA A 7 15.85 -1.35 7.38
C ALA A 7 16.25 -2.81 7.69
N ILE A 8 15.27 -3.69 7.91
CA ILE A 8 15.51 -5.11 8.22
C ILE A 8 15.63 -5.93 6.93
N TYR A 9 14.72 -5.73 5.97
CA TYR A 9 14.56 -6.57 4.78
C TYR A 9 15.16 -5.97 3.50
N GLY A 10 15.59 -4.71 3.55
CA GLY A 10 16.12 -3.99 2.39
C GLY A 10 15.05 -3.57 1.38
N ARG A 11 15.36 -2.54 0.61
CA ARG A 11 14.59 -2.12 -0.57
C ARG A 11 15.12 -2.80 -1.82
N GLU A 12 14.27 -2.85 -2.84
CA GLU A 12 14.65 -3.27 -4.18
C GLU A 12 15.22 -2.10 -4.98
N ASP A 13 15.76 -2.41 -6.17
CA ASP A 13 16.34 -1.46 -7.13
C ASP A 13 15.32 -0.45 -7.71
N SER A 14 14.03 -0.71 -7.55
CA SER A 14 12.98 0.27 -7.84
C SER A 14 11.92 0.36 -6.74
N PRO A 15 11.27 1.53 -6.60
CA PRO A 15 10.11 1.67 -5.71
C PRO A 15 8.99 0.68 -6.05
N ALA A 16 8.69 0.44 -7.34
CA ALA A 16 7.65 -0.50 -7.76
C ALA A 16 7.94 -1.93 -7.26
N LYS A 17 9.18 -2.42 -7.45
CA LYS A 17 9.61 -3.72 -6.93
C LYS A 17 9.61 -3.77 -5.40
N SER A 18 9.95 -2.66 -4.74
CA SER A 18 9.88 -2.55 -3.28
C SER A 18 8.43 -2.66 -2.76
N LEU A 19 7.46 -2.08 -3.49
CA LEU A 19 6.04 -2.21 -3.17
C LEU A 19 5.55 -3.65 -3.36
N THR A 20 5.90 -4.28 -4.48
CA THR A 20 5.60 -5.70 -4.75
C THR A 20 6.15 -6.59 -3.64
N LYS A 21 7.43 -6.44 -3.29
CA LYS A 21 8.11 -7.21 -2.25
C LYS A 21 7.39 -7.12 -0.90
N VAL A 22 7.07 -5.92 -0.42
CA VAL A 22 6.45 -5.80 0.92
C VAL A 22 5.03 -6.35 0.96
N VAL A 23 4.31 -6.30 -0.15
CA VAL A 23 2.95 -6.83 -0.26
C VAL A 23 2.94 -8.34 -0.29
N GLU A 24 3.85 -8.95 -1.06
CA GLU A 24 4.03 -10.40 -1.14
C GLU A 24 4.59 -10.98 0.17
N MET A 25 5.63 -10.35 0.73
CA MET A 25 6.26 -10.77 1.99
C MET A 25 5.29 -10.77 3.17
N LEU A 26 4.34 -9.83 3.18
CA LEU A 26 3.30 -9.75 4.24
C LEU A 26 1.99 -10.41 3.83
N GLU A 27 1.93 -11.03 2.65
CA GLU A 27 0.75 -11.68 2.08
C GLU A 27 -0.51 -10.81 2.13
N LEU A 28 -0.41 -9.52 1.78
CA LEU A 28 -1.49 -8.56 2.08
C LEU A 28 -2.72 -8.75 1.21
N GLY A 29 -2.62 -9.43 0.08
CA GLY A 29 -3.72 -9.69 -0.86
C GLY A 29 -3.34 -9.44 -2.32
N GLU A 30 -4.33 -9.57 -3.20
CA GLU A 30 -4.23 -9.26 -4.62
C GLU A 30 -4.06 -7.75 -4.86
N PHE A 31 -3.12 -7.37 -5.71
CA PHE A 31 -2.80 -5.98 -5.98
C PHE A 31 -2.29 -5.76 -7.41
N LYS A 32 -2.20 -4.48 -7.80
CA LYS A 32 -1.54 -4.01 -9.02
C LYS A 32 -0.63 -2.83 -8.68
N VAL A 33 0.49 -2.73 -9.39
CA VAL A 33 1.40 -1.58 -9.35
C VAL A 33 1.58 -1.11 -10.79
N GLU A 34 1.33 0.17 -11.04
CA GLU A 34 1.52 0.79 -12.35
C GLU A 34 2.41 2.02 -12.20
N GLU A 35 3.36 2.21 -13.12
CA GLU A 35 4.11 3.46 -13.22
C GLU A 35 3.30 4.46 -14.04
N GLN A 36 3.25 5.72 -13.59
CA GLN A 36 2.63 6.82 -14.31
C GLN A 36 3.55 8.05 -14.32
N GLU A 37 3.25 9.02 -15.18
CA GLU A 37 3.95 10.31 -15.18
C GLU A 37 3.85 10.96 -13.78
N GLY A 38 5.00 11.15 -13.13
CA GLY A 38 5.09 11.75 -11.79
C GLY A 38 5.00 10.79 -10.60
N GLY A 39 4.89 9.46 -10.80
CA GLY A 39 4.84 8.54 -9.67
C GLY A 39 4.39 7.11 -9.96
N LEU A 40 3.81 6.49 -8.95
CA LEU A 40 3.28 5.12 -8.97
C LEU A 40 1.84 5.13 -8.53
N VAL A 41 1.04 4.25 -9.14
CA VAL A 41 -0.30 3.94 -8.69
C VAL A 41 -0.30 2.50 -8.16
N PHE A 42 -0.62 2.38 -6.87
CA PHE A 42 -0.80 1.11 -6.20
C PHE A 42 -2.30 0.86 -5.99
N ALA A 43 -2.81 -0.27 -6.48
CA ALA A 43 -4.21 -0.65 -6.34
C ALA A 43 -4.33 -1.99 -5.62
N MET A 44 -4.86 -1.98 -4.40
CA MET A 44 -5.13 -3.18 -3.60
C MET A 44 -6.58 -3.61 -3.78
N ARG A 45 -6.83 -4.88 -4.08
CA ARG A 45 -8.21 -5.39 -4.15
C ARG A 45 -8.80 -5.41 -2.75
N SER A 46 -9.91 -4.70 -2.56
CA SER A 46 -10.49 -4.44 -1.23
C SER A 46 -10.86 -5.73 -0.51
N GLU A 47 -11.33 -6.72 -1.26
CA GLU A 47 -11.74 -8.04 -0.76
C GLU A 47 -10.61 -9.04 -0.53
N SER A 48 -9.36 -8.70 -0.84
CA SER A 48 -8.22 -9.55 -0.51
C SER A 48 -7.34 -8.92 0.57
N CYS A 49 -7.50 -7.61 0.81
CA CYS A 49 -6.67 -6.85 1.73
C CYS A 49 -6.75 -7.34 3.19
N ARG A 50 -5.69 -7.99 3.66
CA ARG A 50 -5.56 -8.50 5.04
C ARG A 50 -5.33 -7.42 6.11
N LEU A 51 -4.96 -6.21 5.69
CA LEU A 51 -4.77 -5.06 6.58
C LEU A 51 -5.96 -4.08 6.56
N CYS A 52 -7.05 -4.43 5.88
CA CYS A 52 -8.20 -3.55 5.81
C CYS A 52 -8.87 -3.46 7.20
N PRO A 53 -8.90 -2.29 7.85
CA PRO A 53 -9.53 -2.16 9.17
C PRO A 53 -11.03 -2.48 9.13
N ARG A 54 -11.70 -2.37 7.97
CA ARG A 54 -13.10 -2.79 7.80
C ARG A 54 -13.30 -4.31 7.97
N ARG A 55 -12.24 -5.12 7.77
CA ARG A 55 -12.28 -6.57 8.01
C ARG A 55 -11.86 -6.95 9.41
N VAL A 56 -11.05 -6.12 10.06
CA VAL A 56 -10.57 -6.39 11.42
C VAL A 56 -11.62 -5.91 12.42
N GLY A 57 -12.43 -6.84 12.95
CA GLY A 57 -13.35 -6.57 14.06
C GLY A 57 -14.79 -6.16 13.68
N GLY A 58 -15.18 -6.27 12.40
CA GLY A 58 -16.58 -6.12 11.97
C GLY A 58 -17.21 -4.73 12.14
N LEU A 59 -16.40 -3.72 12.45
CA LEU A 59 -16.84 -2.34 12.67
C LEU A 59 -16.47 -1.47 11.46
N GLU A 60 -17.47 -0.80 10.88
CA GLU A 60 -17.23 0.30 9.92
C GLU A 60 -16.71 1.52 10.70
N LEU A 61 -15.39 1.55 10.92
CA LEU A 61 -14.76 2.70 11.57
C LEU A 61 -14.83 3.93 10.64
N PRO A 62 -15.31 5.08 11.13
CA PRO A 62 -15.27 6.32 10.36
C PRO A 62 -13.81 6.81 10.25
N GLY A 63 -13.29 6.89 9.02
CA GLY A 63 -12.02 7.58 8.73
C GLY A 63 -11.09 6.94 7.71
N LYS A 64 -10.02 7.68 7.38
CA LYS A 64 -8.90 7.30 6.49
C LYS A 64 -7.88 6.39 7.20
N LEU A 65 -8.35 5.37 7.91
CA LEU A 65 -7.52 4.52 8.78
C LEU A 65 -6.71 3.45 8.03
N CYS A 66 -6.70 3.48 6.69
CA CYS A 66 -5.95 2.50 5.92
C CYS A 66 -4.45 2.61 6.26
N PRO A 67 -3.80 1.54 6.75
CA PRO A 67 -2.38 1.59 7.11
C PRO A 67 -1.46 1.53 5.88
N LEU A 68 -2.00 1.13 4.71
CA LEU A 68 -1.21 0.90 3.50
C LEU A 68 -0.43 2.14 3.04
N PRO A 69 -0.98 3.37 2.94
CA PRO A 69 -0.19 4.52 2.52
C PRO A 69 1.08 4.72 3.36
N GLY A 70 0.98 4.62 4.69
CA GLY A 70 2.12 4.76 5.59
C GLY A 70 3.10 3.57 5.56
N LEU A 71 2.58 2.36 5.37
CA LEU A 71 3.41 1.15 5.19
C LEU A 71 4.22 1.24 3.89
N LEU A 72 3.53 1.45 2.78
CA LEU A 72 4.08 1.47 1.42
C LEU A 72 5.07 2.62 1.27
N SER A 73 4.71 3.84 1.69
CA SER A 73 5.62 4.98 1.62
C SER A 73 6.88 4.79 2.46
N GLY A 74 6.72 4.26 3.68
CA GLY A 74 7.85 3.98 4.55
C GLY A 74 8.78 2.90 3.98
N PHE A 75 8.21 1.84 3.40
CA PHE A 75 8.99 0.73 2.87
C PHE A 75 9.69 1.12 1.56
N ALA A 76 8.95 1.60 0.56
CA ALA A 76 9.49 1.98 -0.74
C ALA A 76 10.29 3.29 -0.72
N GLY A 77 10.18 4.10 0.36
CA GLY A 77 10.93 5.35 0.50
C GLY A 77 10.37 6.51 -0.34
N VAL A 78 9.17 6.35 -0.90
CA VAL A 78 8.48 7.37 -1.71
C VAL A 78 7.23 7.88 -0.98
N PRO A 79 6.92 9.19 -0.98
CA PRO A 79 5.73 9.70 -0.32
C PRO A 79 4.44 9.14 -0.94
N ALA A 80 3.52 8.64 -0.11
CA ALA A 80 2.18 8.23 -0.55
C ALA A 80 1.14 9.31 -0.20
N GLU A 81 0.15 9.49 -1.08
CA GLU A 81 -1.06 10.22 -0.74
C GLU A 81 -1.84 9.45 0.33
N LEU A 82 -2.20 10.15 1.41
CA LEU A 82 -2.93 9.56 2.54
C LEU A 82 -4.41 9.33 2.23
N ASP A 83 -4.92 9.98 1.18
CA ASP A 83 -6.29 9.83 0.73
C ASP A 83 -6.43 8.60 -0.16
N VAL A 84 -6.78 7.46 0.45
CA VAL A 84 -7.07 6.24 -0.29
C VAL A 84 -8.43 6.38 -0.98
N LYS A 85 -8.43 6.36 -2.31
CA LYS A 85 -9.67 6.40 -3.09
C LYS A 85 -10.12 4.99 -3.42
N ARG A 86 -11.42 4.72 -3.33
CA ARG A 86 -11.99 3.46 -3.82
C ARG A 86 -12.39 3.65 -5.28
N ASP A 87 -11.94 2.75 -6.14
CA ASP A 87 -12.28 2.70 -7.56
C ASP A 87 -12.71 1.28 -7.90
N GLY A 88 -14.03 1.08 -8.02
CA GLY A 88 -14.64 -0.24 -8.12
C GLY A 88 -14.24 -1.17 -6.95
N GLU A 89 -13.63 -2.30 -7.30
CA GLU A 89 -13.15 -3.30 -6.34
C GLU A 89 -11.84 -2.92 -5.64
N TYR A 90 -11.15 -1.88 -6.11
CA TYR A 90 -9.80 -1.54 -5.67
C TYR A 90 -9.74 -0.32 -4.75
N CYS A 91 -8.82 -0.37 -3.79
CA CYS A 91 -8.34 0.77 -3.03
C CYS A 91 -7.06 1.29 -3.69
N VAL A 92 -7.13 2.51 -4.23
CA VAL A 92 -6.07 3.14 -5.01
C VAL A 92 -5.29 4.12 -4.13
N ILE A 93 -3.96 3.97 -4.16
CA ILE A 93 -2.98 4.77 -3.43
C ILE A 93 -1.98 5.30 -4.45
N ARG A 94 -1.81 6.62 -4.52
CA ARG A 94 -0.81 7.26 -5.37
C ARG A 94 0.46 7.51 -4.57
N LEU A 95 1.62 7.22 -5.15
CA LEU A 95 2.93 7.52 -4.58
C LEU A 95 3.68 8.48 -5.50
N LYS A 96 4.14 9.60 -4.95
CA LYS A 96 4.84 10.65 -5.70
C LYS A 96 6.32 10.28 -5.83
N ARG A 97 6.88 10.46 -7.03
CA ARG A 97 8.31 10.24 -7.30
C ARG A 97 9.16 11.39 -6.76
#